data_AF-A0A3D2JRJ5-F1
#
_entry.id   AF-A0A3D2JRJ5-F1
#
_cell.length_a   1.000
_cell.length_b   1.000
_cell.length_c   1.000
_cell.angle_alpha   90.00
_cell.angle_beta   90.00
_cell.angle_gamma   90.00
#
_symmetry.space_group_name_H-M   'P 1'
#
loop_
_entity.id
_entity.type
_entity.pdbx_description
1 polymer ?
#
loop_
_entity_poly.entity_id
_entity_poly.type
_entity_poly.pdbx_seq_one_letter_code
_entity_poly.pdbx_strand_id
1 'polypeptide(L)' 'MTAKRSIRVGAAGVMIRYGNVLLITFDDQHGTYYNYPGVGHQEYETLSNKSKESLQNKLIRQLGRDSRH' A
#
# COMPACT_ATOMS: atom_id res chain seq x y z
N MET A 1 28.82 -0.45 -18.87
CA MET A 1 27.73 -1.40 -18.56
C MET A 1 26.43 -0.63 -18.55
N THR A 2 25.52 -0.91 -19.48
CA THR A 2 24.22 -0.22 -19.54
C THR A 2 23.33 -0.79 -18.43
N ALA A 3 22.95 0.03 -17.44
CA ALA A 3 22.05 -0.41 -16.37
C ALA A 3 20.73 -0.87 -16.99
N LYS A 4 20.40 -2.16 -16.82
CA LYS A 4 19.14 -2.74 -17.31
C LYS A 4 17.99 -2.10 -16.55
N ARG A 5 17.34 -1.10 -17.15
CA ARG A 5 16.15 -0.46 -16.56
C ARG A 5 14.97 -1.40 -16.71
N SER A 6 14.33 -1.75 -15.60
CA SER A 6 13.06 -2.46 -15.59
C SER A 6 11.96 -1.51 -15.14
N ILE A 7 10.81 -1.57 -15.83
CA ILE A 7 9.60 -0.87 -15.42
C ILE A 7 8.83 -1.81 -14.50
N ARG A 8 8.49 -1.35 -13.29
CA ARG A 8 7.56 -2.04 -12.41
C ARG A 8 6.21 -1.37 -12.51
N VAL A 9 5.17 -2.19 -12.67
CA VAL A 9 3.78 -1.72 -12.62
C VAL A 9 3.22 -2.06 -11.24
N GLY A 10 2.40 -1.17 -10.70
CA GLY A 10 1.73 -1.36 -9.42
C GLY A 10 0.43 -0.57 -9.38
N ALA A 11 -0.36 -0.80 -8.36
CA ALA A 11 -1.57 -0.04 -8.11
C ALA A 11 -1.66 0.35 -6.64
N ALA A 12 -2.31 1.49 -6.41
CA ALA A 12 -2.60 2.01 -5.09
C ALA A 12 -4.10 2.31 -5.01
N GLY A 13 -4.68 2.07 -3.84
CA GLY A 13 -6.06 2.39 -3.54
C GLY A 13 -6.15 3.59 -2.60
N VAL A 14 -7.06 4.50 -2.91
CA VAL A 14 -7.40 5.64 -2.05
C VAL A 14 -8.71 5.34 -1.34
N MET A 15 -8.69 5.37 -0.01
CA MET A 15 -9.89 5.20 0.81
C MET A 15 -10.22 6.52 1.51
N ILE A 16 -11.45 6.98 1.34
CA ILE A 16 -11.95 8.25 1.88
C ILE A 16 -13.13 7.96 2.82
N ARG A 17 -13.08 8.48 4.05
CA ARG A 17 -14.16 8.35 5.04
C ARG A 17 -14.30 9.64 5.84
N TYR A 18 -15.50 10.24 5.81
CA TYR A 18 -15.80 11.52 6.49
C TYR A 18 -14.78 12.63 6.17
N GLY A 19 -14.35 12.74 4.91
CA GLY A 19 -13.34 13.71 4.49
C GLY A 19 -11.89 13.34 4.85
N ASN A 20 -11.66 12.24 5.56
CA ASN A 20 -10.32 11.75 5.90
C ASN A 20 -9.85 10.72 4.88
N VAL A 21 -8.54 10.73 4.58
CA VAL A 21 -7.89 9.77 3.68
C VAL A 21 -7.05 8.78 4.49
N LEU A 22 -7.15 7.49 4.17
CA LEU A 22 -6.29 6.49 4.76
C LEU A 22 -4.88 6.56 4.15
N LEU A 23 -3.89 6.83 5.00
CA LEU A 23 -2.48 6.76 4.68
C LEU A 23 -1.80 5.63 5.47
N ILE A 24 -0.75 5.08 4.89
CA ILE A 24 0.15 4.16 5.56
C ILE A 24 1.49 4.82 5.81
N THR A 25 2.00 4.61 7.02
CA THR A 25 3.30 5.12 7.46
C THR A 25 4.37 4.05 7.21
N PHE A 26 5.50 4.49 6.68
CA PHE A 26 6.73 3.70 6.55
C PHE A 26 7.83 4.41 7.30
N ASP A 27 8.55 3.68 8.15
CA ASP A 27 9.79 4.16 8.75
C ASP A 27 10.95 3.41 8.08
N ASP A 28 11.82 4.15 7.41
CA ASP A 28 13.05 3.60 6.86
C ASP A 28 14.28 4.45 7.26
N GLN A 29 15.43 4.13 6.68
CA GLN A 29 16.72 4.76 6.99
C GLN A 29 16.77 6.26 6.63
N HIS A 30 15.81 6.73 5.83
CA HIS A 30 15.71 8.10 5.35
C HIS A 30 14.61 8.91 6.05
N GLY A 31 13.81 8.28 6.90
CA GLY A 31 12.81 8.92 7.76
C GLY A 31 11.42 8.29 7.68
N THR A 32 10.44 9.02 8.20
CA THR A 32 9.03 8.63 8.17
C THR A 32 8.36 9.16 6.90
N TYR A 33 7.71 8.27 6.15
CA TYR A 33 6.99 8.59 4.92
C TYR A 33 5.54 8.12 4.97
N TYR A 34 4.67 8.88 4.31
CA TYR A 34 3.26 8.55 4.14
C TYR A 34 2.98 8.18 2.69
N ASN A 35 2.20 7.12 2.45
CA ASN A 35 1.77 6.75 1.11
C ASN A 35 0.34 6.20 1.11
N TYR A 36 -0.26 6.08 -0.06
CA TYR A 36 -1.49 5.34 -0.24
C TYR A 36 -1.23 3.82 -0.10
N PRO A 37 -2.17 3.05 0.45
CA PRO A 37 -2.11 1.60 0.41
C PRO A 37 -1.99 1.08 -1.02
N GLY A 38 -0.89 0.40 -1.33
CA GLY A 38 -0.66 -0.16 -2.66
C GLY A 38 0.23 -1.40 -2.63
N VAL A 39 0.34 -2.05 -3.79
CA VAL A 39 1.19 -3.22 -4.04
C VAL A 39 1.76 -3.17 -5.45
N GLY A 40 2.99 -3.66 -5.57
CA GLY A 40 3.55 -4.00 -6.88
C GLY A 40 2.79 -5.18 -7.48
N HIS A 41 2.65 -5.18 -8.80
CA HIS A 41 1.99 -6.25 -9.53
C HIS A 41 3.03 -7.24 -10.05
N GLN A 42 2.73 -8.54 -9.95
CA GLN A 42 3.49 -9.58 -10.62
C GLN A 42 2.81 -9.95 -11.95
N GLU A 43 3.61 -10.35 -12.94
CA GLU A 43 3.11 -10.85 -14.22
C GLU A 43 2.03 -11.92 -13.95
N TYR A 44 0.90 -11.84 -14.65
CA TYR A 44 -0.29 -12.70 -14.49
C TYR A 44 -1.26 -12.37 -13.33
N GLU A 45 -1.02 -11.33 -12.53
CA GLU A 45 -1.99 -10.89 -11.50
C GLU A 45 -2.98 -9.82 -12.01
N THR A 46 -4.16 -9.70 -11.41
CA THR A 46 -5.06 -8.56 -11.68
C THR A 46 -4.81 -7.45 -10.67
N LEU A 47 -4.42 -6.26 -11.17
CA LEU A 47 -4.07 -5.08 -10.36
C LEU A 47 -5.16 -4.68 -9.35
N SER A 48 -6.44 -4.77 -9.72
CA SER A 48 -7.55 -4.36 -8.84
C SER A 48 -7.73 -5.30 -7.66
N ASN A 49 -7.66 -6.61 -7.88
CA ASN A 49 -7.80 -7.63 -6.83
C ASN A 49 -6.67 -7.50 -5.80
N LYS A 50 -5.44 -7.30 -6.26
CA LYS A 50 -4.27 -7.11 -5.40
C LYS A 50 -4.32 -5.84 -4.57
N SER A 51 -4.77 -4.73 -5.17
CA SER A 51 -4.94 -3.48 -4.44
C SER A 51 -6.01 -3.59 -3.35
N LYS A 52 -7.13 -4.25 -3.66
CA LYS A 52 -8.22 -4.49 -2.71
C LYS A 52 -7.81 -5.40 -1.55
N GLU A 53 -7.10 -6.49 -1.85
CA GLU A 53 -6.56 -7.41 -0.84
C GLU A 53 -5.56 -6.69 0.09
N SER A 54 -4.65 -5.90 -0.47
CA SER A 54 -3.69 -5.11 0.30
C SER A 54 -4.37 -4.10 1.23
N LEU A 55 -5.38 -3.39 0.71
CA LEU A 55 -6.21 -2.47 1.48
C LEU A 55 -6.90 -3.18 2.66
N GLN A 56 -7.55 -4.32 2.40
CA GLN A 56 -8.23 -5.11 3.45
C GLN A 56 -7.26 -5.59 4.52
N ASN A 57 -6.12 -6.15 4.12
CA ASN A 57 -5.10 -6.65 5.05
C ASN A 57 -4.49 -5.54 5.92
N LYS A 58 -4.27 -4.36 5.34
CA LYS A 58 -3.77 -3.19 6.09
C LYS A 58 -4.81 -2.64 7.06
N LEU A 59 -6.07 -2.59 6.65
CA LEU A 59 -7.18 -2.15 7.51
C LEU A 59 -7.36 -3.09 8.71
N ILE A 60 -7.37 -4.41 8.49
CA ILE A 60 -7.47 -5.41 9.56
C ILE A 60 -6.31 -5.28 10.56
N ARG A 61 -5.09 -5.06 10.08
CA ARG A 61 -3.91 -4.89 10.95
C ARG A 61 -3.96 -3.60 11.78
N GLN A 62 -4.49 -2.51 11.24
CA GLN A 62 -4.68 -1.27 11.99
C GLN A 62 -5.75 -1.47 13.07
N LEU A 63 -6.94 -1.96 12.70
CA LEU A 63 -8.03 -2.22 13.66
C LEU A 63 -7.63 -3.24 14.75
N GLY A 64 -6.82 -4.26 14.40
CA GLY A 64 -6.29 -5.25 15.33
C GLY A 64 -5.12 -4.77 16.20
N ARG A 65 -4.51 -3.61 15.90
CA ARG A 65 -3.57 -2.92 16.79
C ARG A 65 -4.32 -2.00 17.75
N ASP A 66 -5.29 -1.27 17.25
CA ASP A 66 -6.07 -0.28 18.03
C ASP A 66 -6.97 -0.95 19.08
N SER A 67 -7.39 -2.21 18.86
CA SER A 67 -8.20 -3.01 19.80
C SER A 67 -7.42 -3.63 20.97
N ARG A 68 -6.10 -3.42 21.05
CA ARG A 68 -5.24 -3.89 22.14
C ARG A 68 -4.82 -2.78 23.11
N HIS A 69 -5.48 -1.62 23.05
CA HIS A 69 -5.29 -0.50 23.97
C HIS A 69 -6.61 -0.16 24.67
#